data_AF-T0ZQI5-F1
#
_entry.id   AF-T0ZQI5-F1
#
_cell.length_a   1.000
_cell.length_b   1.000
_cell.length_c   1.000
_cell.angle_alpha   90.00
_cell.angle_beta   90.00
_cell.angle_gamma   90.00
#
_symmetry.space_group_name_H-M   'P 1'
#
loop_
_entity.id
_entity.type
_entity.pdbx_description
1 polymer ?
#
loop_
_entity_poly.entity_id
_entity_poly.type
_entity_poly.pdbx_seq_one_letter_code
_entity_poly.pdbx_strand_id
1 'polypeptide(L)'
;MAHVWGEDAPRLFDVTVSHAQAVRDVVRYAAAQRVPARAAVAALGSAPVRFPALSLDIGGQAVPVMQSDVGYLLLFGKPAPRDLEHLVKTLLRPFPAGLMTGAGMVVANAVFAPPALQREFTRHAYQGAVVWSWQQALFAAGLARQLRRTDLPVAVRSSLRAAQRTLWRAIEATRSMANTELWSWTYSGGRYHIRPFGSESSDATEADAAQLWSTVYLAVKPPPGLLH
;
A
#
# COMPACT_ATOMS: atom_id res chain seq x y z
N MET A 1 13.80 -21.91 -16.63
CA MET A 1 13.61 -21.59 -15.20
C MET A 1 12.95 -20.23 -14.98
N ALA A 2 13.49 -19.11 -15.47
CA ALA A 2 12.90 -17.79 -15.23
C ALA A 2 11.45 -17.63 -15.73
N HIS A 3 11.10 -18.21 -16.89
CA HIS A 3 9.74 -18.17 -17.44
C HIS A 3 8.73 -18.89 -16.55
N VAL A 4 9.03 -20.16 -16.21
CA VAL A 4 8.21 -20.98 -15.31
C VAL A 4 8.00 -20.28 -13.96
N TRP A 5 9.06 -19.70 -13.39
CA TRP A 5 8.93 -18.93 -12.15
C TRP A 5 8.02 -17.71 -12.31
N GLY A 6 8.15 -16.96 -13.41
CA GLY A 6 7.32 -15.78 -13.67
C GLY A 6 5.85 -16.09 -13.92
N GLU A 7 5.53 -17.27 -14.46
CA GLU A 7 4.15 -17.69 -14.75
C GLU A 7 3.48 -18.39 -13.57
N ASP A 8 4.17 -19.30 -12.90
CA ASP A 8 3.55 -20.21 -11.93
C ASP A 8 3.67 -19.72 -10.49
N ALA A 9 4.80 -19.08 -10.12
CA ALA A 9 5.03 -18.66 -8.74
C ALA A 9 3.99 -17.65 -8.22
N PRO A 10 3.53 -16.63 -8.99
CA PRO A 10 2.57 -15.65 -8.48
C PRO A 10 1.30 -16.26 -7.88
N ARG A 11 0.82 -17.38 -8.44
CA ARG A 11 -0.41 -18.05 -8.00
C ARG A 11 -0.30 -18.65 -6.60
N LEU A 12 0.91 -18.97 -6.15
CA LEU A 12 1.16 -19.45 -4.79
C LEU A 12 0.92 -18.36 -3.75
N PHE A 13 1.02 -17.09 -4.14
CA PHE A 13 0.83 -15.94 -3.26
C PHE A 13 -0.59 -15.37 -3.34
N ASP A 14 -1.52 -15.95 -4.10
CA ASP A 14 -2.87 -15.40 -4.23
C ASP A 14 -3.67 -15.54 -2.92
N VAL A 15 -3.99 -14.41 -2.29
CA VAL A 15 -4.91 -14.36 -1.16
C VAL A 15 -6.28 -13.98 -1.66
N THR A 16 -7.31 -14.73 -1.25
CA THR A 16 -8.72 -14.38 -1.48
C THR A 16 -9.48 -14.37 -0.16
N VAL A 17 -10.10 -13.23 0.16
CA VAL A 17 -10.95 -13.06 1.34
C VAL A 17 -12.39 -12.80 0.89
N SER A 18 -13.33 -13.58 1.41
CA SER A 18 -14.76 -13.36 1.11
C SER A 18 -15.20 -11.95 1.51
N HIS A 19 -16.14 -11.35 0.78
CA HIS A 19 -16.63 -10.00 1.10
C HIS A 19 -17.12 -9.89 2.56
N ALA A 20 -17.90 -10.87 3.02
CA ALA A 20 -18.42 -10.89 4.39
C ALA A 20 -17.30 -10.94 5.44
N GLN A 21 -16.24 -11.72 5.19
CA GLN A 21 -15.07 -11.74 6.07
C GLN A 21 -14.30 -10.43 6.00
N ALA A 22 -14.09 -9.89 4.81
CA ALA A 22 -13.36 -8.63 4.63
C ALA A 22 -14.01 -7.48 5.40
N VAL A 23 -15.33 -7.37 5.36
CA VAL A 23 -16.08 -6.35 6.14
C VAL A 23 -15.85 -6.54 7.64
N ARG A 24 -15.98 -7.77 8.17
CA ARG A 24 -15.77 -8.05 9.60
C ARG A 24 -14.35 -7.72 10.05
N ASP A 25 -13.35 -8.13 9.26
CA ASP A 25 -11.95 -7.96 9.59
C ASP A 25 -11.55 -6.48 9.52
N VAL A 26 -12.00 -5.74 8.51
CA VAL A 26 -11.80 -4.28 8.40
C VAL A 26 -12.42 -3.54 9.59
N VAL A 27 -13.65 -3.87 9.99
CA VAL A 27 -14.30 -3.22 11.14
C VAL A 27 -13.54 -3.49 12.43
N ARG A 28 -13.17 -4.75 12.69
CA ARG A 28 -12.42 -5.15 13.88
C ARG A 28 -11.05 -4.47 13.93
N TYR A 29 -10.31 -4.50 12.82
CA TYR A 29 -8.97 -3.94 12.76
C TYR A 29 -9.00 -2.41 12.85
N ALA A 30 -9.96 -1.74 12.20
CA ALA A 30 -10.14 -0.29 12.31
C ALA A 30 -10.38 0.13 13.77
N ALA A 31 -11.21 -0.61 14.52
CA ALA A 31 -11.43 -0.36 15.94
C ALA A 31 -10.14 -0.53 16.76
N ALA A 32 -9.37 -1.59 16.51
CA ALA A 32 -8.09 -1.82 17.17
C ALA A 32 -7.05 -0.72 16.89
N GLN A 33 -7.01 -0.21 15.66
CA GLN A 33 -6.12 0.89 15.25
C GLN A 33 -6.67 2.29 15.61
N ARG A 34 -7.89 2.37 16.17
CA ARG A 34 -8.60 3.62 16.49
C ARG A 34 -8.78 4.54 15.27
N VAL A 35 -9.11 3.96 14.12
CA VAL A 35 -9.41 4.65 12.85
C VAL A 35 -10.85 4.37 12.40
N PRO A 36 -11.48 5.23 11.58
CA PRO A 36 -12.85 5.01 11.11
C PRO A 36 -12.91 3.86 10.08
N ALA A 37 -13.88 2.96 10.24
CA ALA A 37 -14.10 1.86 9.29
C ALA A 37 -14.94 2.25 8.07
N ARG A 38 -15.79 3.29 8.16
CA ARG A 38 -16.86 3.56 7.19
C ARG A 38 -16.36 3.67 5.74
N ALA A 39 -15.35 4.51 5.50
CA ALA A 39 -14.81 4.71 4.14
C ALA A 39 -14.12 3.44 3.61
N ALA A 40 -13.40 2.73 4.48
CA ALA A 40 -12.73 1.47 4.15
C ALA A 40 -13.75 0.38 3.76
N VAL A 41 -14.81 0.19 4.57
CA VAL A 41 -15.88 -0.76 4.29
C VAL A 41 -16.61 -0.41 2.99
N ALA A 42 -16.95 0.85 2.77
CA ALA A 42 -17.60 1.28 1.52
C ALA A 42 -16.73 0.99 0.29
N ALA A 43 -15.40 1.10 0.40
CA ALA A 43 -14.47 0.85 -0.69
C ALA A 43 -14.30 -0.64 -1.05
N LEU A 44 -14.75 -1.58 -0.21
CA LEU A 44 -14.71 -3.01 -0.50
C LEU A 44 -15.67 -3.40 -1.64
N GLY A 45 -16.76 -2.66 -1.83
CA GLY A 45 -17.80 -3.00 -2.80
C GLY A 45 -18.56 -4.25 -2.36
N SER A 46 -18.77 -5.20 -3.27
CA SER A 46 -19.49 -6.47 -3.00
C SER A 46 -18.70 -7.73 -3.37
N ALA A 47 -17.57 -7.58 -4.07
CA ALA A 47 -16.75 -8.69 -4.54
C ALA A 47 -15.78 -9.17 -3.44
N PRO A 48 -15.28 -10.42 -3.53
CA PRO A 48 -14.15 -10.86 -2.71
C PRO A 48 -12.93 -9.95 -2.89
N VAL A 49 -12.15 -9.80 -1.83
CA VAL A 49 -10.89 -9.06 -1.86
C VAL A 49 -9.78 -10.03 -2.29
N ARG A 50 -9.01 -9.66 -3.31
CA ARG A 50 -7.82 -10.42 -3.72
C ARG A 50 -6.59 -9.54 -3.78
N PHE A 51 -5.46 -10.09 -3.38
CA PHE A 51 -4.17 -9.41 -3.34
C PHE A 51 -3.04 -10.46 -3.21
N PRO A 52 -1.81 -10.13 -3.64
CA PRO A 52 -0.65 -10.98 -3.39
C PRO A 52 -0.30 -10.95 -1.89
N ALA A 53 -0.07 -12.12 -1.31
CA ALA A 53 0.51 -12.28 0.02
C ALA A 53 1.88 -11.65 0.11
N LEU A 54 2.27 -11.33 1.34
CA LEU A 54 3.61 -10.85 1.65
C LEU A 54 4.68 -11.91 1.39
N SER A 55 4.38 -13.15 1.81
CA SER A 55 5.29 -14.29 1.71
C SER A 55 4.51 -15.61 1.73
N LEU A 56 5.24 -16.73 1.63
CA LEU A 56 4.74 -18.05 2.02
C LEU A 56 5.34 -18.41 3.38
N ASP A 57 4.56 -19.05 4.24
CA ASP A 57 5.06 -19.61 5.49
C ASP A 57 5.84 -20.92 5.26
N ILE A 58 6.31 -21.53 6.35
CA ILE A 58 7.07 -22.79 6.30
C ILE A 58 6.29 -23.96 5.68
N GLY A 59 4.95 -23.90 5.72
CA GLY A 59 4.06 -24.86 5.08
C GLY A 59 3.66 -24.48 3.66
N GLY A 60 4.24 -23.43 3.09
CA GLY A 60 3.91 -22.91 1.77
C GLY A 60 2.57 -22.15 1.71
N GLN A 61 1.99 -21.77 2.84
CA GLN A 61 0.72 -21.04 2.87
C GLN A 61 0.95 -19.54 2.73
N ALA A 62 0.07 -18.89 1.95
CA ALA A 62 0.12 -17.46 1.69
C ALA A 62 -0.11 -16.64 2.97
N VAL A 63 0.85 -15.79 3.33
CA VAL A 63 0.77 -14.88 4.50
C VAL A 63 -0.06 -13.64 4.13
N PRO A 64 -1.28 -13.45 4.72
CA PRO A 64 -2.29 -12.53 4.19
C PRO A 64 -2.11 -11.08 4.66
N VAL A 65 -0.95 -10.51 4.35
CA VAL A 65 -0.59 -9.09 4.60
C VAL A 65 -0.51 -8.37 3.26
N MET A 66 -1.32 -7.33 3.06
CA MET A 66 -1.16 -6.45 1.89
C MET A 66 0.13 -5.66 2.03
N GLN A 67 0.82 -5.41 0.92
CA GLN A 67 2.06 -4.64 0.92
C GLN A 67 2.16 -3.66 -0.26
N SER A 68 3.05 -2.67 -0.11
CA SER A 68 3.37 -1.68 -1.14
C SER A 68 4.43 -2.15 -2.13
N ASP A 69 5.14 -3.25 -1.88
CA ASP A 69 6.18 -3.82 -2.76
C ASP A 69 5.64 -4.24 -4.13
N VAL A 70 4.32 -4.33 -4.29
CA VAL A 70 3.65 -4.34 -5.59
C VAL A 70 4.14 -3.22 -6.52
N GLY A 71 4.66 -2.11 -5.98
CA GLY A 71 5.40 -1.11 -6.74
C GLY A 71 6.50 -1.69 -7.64
N TYR A 72 7.19 -2.75 -7.23
CA TYR A 72 8.17 -3.47 -8.07
C TYR A 72 7.51 -4.14 -9.27
N LEU A 73 6.36 -4.81 -9.08
CA LEU A 73 5.60 -5.39 -10.19
C LEU A 73 5.15 -4.30 -11.17
N LEU A 74 4.75 -3.12 -10.67
CA LEU A 74 4.38 -1.98 -11.50
C LEU A 74 5.58 -1.37 -12.23
N LEU A 75 6.76 -1.31 -11.61
CA LEU A 75 7.95 -0.68 -12.20
C LEU A 75 8.73 -1.60 -13.15
N PHE A 76 8.78 -2.90 -12.86
CA PHE A 76 9.60 -3.85 -13.63
C PHE A 76 8.78 -4.87 -14.42
N GLY A 77 7.55 -5.14 -13.99
CA GLY A 77 6.65 -6.08 -14.65
C GLY A 77 5.79 -5.47 -15.77
N LYS A 78 4.95 -6.34 -16.35
CA LYS A 78 3.92 -6.01 -17.34
C LYS A 78 2.65 -6.83 -17.07
N PRO A 79 1.99 -6.63 -15.92
CA PRO A 79 0.77 -7.39 -15.58
C PRO A 79 -0.32 -7.23 -16.64
N ALA A 80 -1.16 -8.24 -16.81
CA ALA A 80 -2.30 -8.15 -17.72
C ALA A 80 -3.23 -6.99 -17.29
N PRO A 81 -3.91 -6.29 -18.21
CA PRO A 81 -4.69 -5.09 -17.87
C PRO A 81 -5.73 -5.28 -16.76
N ARG A 82 -6.38 -6.45 -16.71
CA ARG A 82 -7.38 -6.79 -15.68
C ARG A 82 -6.73 -6.91 -14.30
N ASP A 83 -5.62 -7.64 -14.20
CA ASP A 83 -4.91 -7.85 -12.94
C ASP A 83 -4.27 -6.56 -12.43
N LEU A 84 -3.71 -5.78 -13.36
CA LEU A 84 -3.20 -4.44 -13.08
C LEU A 84 -4.26 -3.52 -12.47
N GLU A 85 -5.45 -3.46 -13.09
CA GLU A 85 -6.54 -2.64 -12.58
C GLU A 85 -7.01 -3.12 -11.20
N HIS A 86 -7.21 -4.44 -11.05
CA HIS A 86 -7.64 -5.03 -9.80
C HIS A 86 -6.67 -4.75 -8.66
N LEU A 87 -5.39 -5.00 -8.89
CA LEU A 87 -4.33 -4.85 -7.90
C LEU A 87 -4.21 -3.40 -7.43
N VAL A 88 -4.14 -2.45 -8.37
CA VAL A 88 -4.04 -1.03 -8.05
C VAL A 88 -5.30 -0.54 -7.32
N LYS A 89 -6.49 -0.97 -7.74
CA LYS A 89 -7.74 -0.63 -7.05
C LYS A 89 -7.77 -1.16 -5.63
N THR A 90 -7.37 -2.42 -5.40
CA THR A 90 -7.36 -3.02 -4.06
C THR A 90 -6.42 -2.29 -3.13
N LEU A 91 -5.17 -2.05 -3.55
CA LEU A 91 -4.15 -1.48 -2.68
C LEU A 91 -4.36 0.01 -2.40
N LEU A 92 -4.95 0.77 -3.33
CA LEU A 92 -5.22 2.20 -3.12
C LEU A 92 -6.56 2.52 -2.44
N ARG A 93 -7.26 1.51 -1.90
CA ARG A 93 -8.40 1.74 -1.01
C ARG A 93 -7.96 2.47 0.27
N PRO A 94 -8.89 3.18 0.94
CA PRO A 94 -8.64 3.72 2.28
C PRO A 94 -8.23 2.61 3.26
N PHE A 95 -7.20 2.87 4.05
CA PHE A 95 -6.82 2.01 5.16
C PHE A 95 -7.97 1.89 6.17
N PRO A 96 -8.28 0.69 6.70
CA PRO A 96 -7.53 -0.56 6.51
C PRO A 96 -8.09 -1.50 5.42
N ALA A 97 -8.94 -1.03 4.49
CA ALA A 97 -9.34 -1.86 3.33
C ALA A 97 -8.30 -1.88 2.19
N GLY A 98 -7.33 -0.97 2.24
CA GLY A 98 -6.13 -0.92 1.40
C GLY A 98 -4.98 -0.28 2.17
N LEU A 99 -4.09 0.43 1.47
CA LEU A 99 -2.85 0.99 2.02
C LEU A 99 -2.90 2.52 2.19
N MET A 100 -3.97 3.20 1.74
CA MET A 100 -3.99 4.66 1.75
C MET A 100 -4.49 5.24 3.07
N THR A 101 -3.63 5.97 3.78
CA THR A 101 -4.00 6.80 4.91
C THR A 101 -3.98 8.28 4.52
N GLY A 102 -4.48 9.15 5.40
CA GLY A 102 -4.27 10.59 5.26
C GLY A 102 -2.83 11.05 5.52
N ALA A 103 -1.97 10.16 6.04
CA ALA A 103 -0.56 10.40 6.28
C ALA A 103 0.34 9.72 5.23
N GLY A 104 -0.20 9.18 4.13
CA GLY A 104 0.57 8.50 3.08
C GLY A 104 0.15 7.04 2.86
N MET A 105 0.87 6.37 1.96
CA MET A 105 0.66 4.96 1.64
C MET A 105 1.47 4.09 2.61
N VAL A 106 0.80 3.24 3.40
CA VAL A 106 1.52 2.37 4.34
C VAL A 106 2.22 1.22 3.64
N VAL A 107 3.34 0.78 4.23
CA VAL A 107 4.16 -0.34 3.73
C VAL A 107 3.38 -1.63 3.75
N ALA A 108 2.76 -1.93 4.89
CA ALA A 108 2.05 -3.17 5.13
C ALA A 108 0.71 -2.94 5.82
N ASN A 109 -0.26 -3.80 5.52
CA ASN A 109 -1.55 -3.85 6.18
C ASN A 109 -1.94 -5.31 6.48
N ALA A 110 -1.89 -5.66 7.75
CA ALA A 110 -2.18 -7.00 8.27
C ALA A 110 -3.66 -7.21 8.65
N VAL A 111 -4.60 -6.41 8.14
CA VAL A 111 -6.04 -6.48 8.45
C VAL A 111 -6.63 -7.89 8.36
N PHE A 112 -6.17 -8.70 7.39
CA PHE A 112 -6.66 -10.06 7.14
C PHE A 112 -5.78 -11.15 7.76
N ALA A 113 -4.74 -10.77 8.48
CA ALA A 113 -3.87 -11.70 9.19
C ALA A 113 -4.42 -12.07 10.57
N PRO A 114 -4.00 -13.22 11.14
CA PRO A 114 -4.29 -13.56 12.52
C PRO A 114 -3.77 -12.51 13.52
N PRO A 115 -4.37 -12.37 14.71
CA PRO A 115 -3.98 -11.36 15.69
C PRO A 115 -2.50 -11.40 16.12
N ALA A 116 -1.86 -12.57 16.08
CA ALA A 116 -0.44 -12.71 16.35
C ALA A 116 0.40 -11.89 15.35
N LEU A 117 0.17 -12.12 14.06
CA LEU A 117 0.88 -11.41 13.00
C LEU A 117 0.51 -9.91 12.94
N GLN A 118 -0.73 -9.56 13.28
CA GLN A 118 -1.13 -8.14 13.37
C GLN A 118 -0.29 -7.33 14.37
N ARG A 119 0.22 -7.97 15.44
CA ARG A 119 1.10 -7.33 16.43
C ARG A 119 2.52 -7.09 15.91
N GLU A 120 2.90 -7.75 14.83
CA GLU A 120 4.21 -7.58 14.18
C GLU A 120 4.17 -6.46 13.13
N PHE A 121 3.01 -6.21 12.50
CA PHE A 121 2.82 -5.18 11.46
C PHE A 121 2.10 -3.93 11.99
N THR A 122 2.50 -3.42 13.14
CA THR A 122 1.92 -2.20 13.71
C THR A 122 2.50 -0.94 13.05
N ARG A 123 1.91 0.22 13.32
CA ARG A 123 2.50 1.52 12.97
C ARG A 123 3.78 1.88 13.74
N HIS A 124 4.20 1.03 14.67
CA HIS A 124 5.43 1.16 15.44
C HIS A 124 6.51 0.17 14.97
N ALA A 125 6.16 -0.72 14.04
CA ALA A 125 7.10 -1.66 13.42
C ALA A 125 7.70 -1.05 12.15
N TYR A 126 9.01 -1.20 11.98
CA TYR A 126 9.79 -0.60 10.89
C TYR A 126 9.29 -0.98 9.48
N GLN A 127 8.77 -2.20 9.32
CA GLN A 127 8.15 -2.71 8.07
C GLN A 127 6.63 -2.87 8.20
N GLY A 128 6.02 -2.25 9.22
CA GLY A 128 4.61 -2.41 9.55
C GLY A 128 3.69 -1.42 8.83
N ALA A 129 2.65 -0.96 9.52
CA ALA A 129 1.72 0.05 9.00
C ALA A 129 2.30 1.48 9.07
N VAL A 130 3.58 1.63 8.72
CA VAL A 130 4.31 2.91 8.62
C VAL A 130 4.34 3.36 7.16
N VAL A 131 4.79 4.59 6.90
CA VAL A 131 4.93 5.12 5.53
C VAL A 131 6.40 5.35 5.24
N TRP A 132 6.90 4.75 4.17
CA TRP A 132 8.26 4.98 3.67
C TRP A 132 8.24 5.85 2.43
N SER A 133 9.06 6.90 2.43
CA SER A 133 9.13 7.88 1.33
C SER A 133 9.39 7.19 -0.03
N TRP A 134 10.33 6.24 -0.06
CA TRP A 134 10.71 5.59 -1.31
C TRP A 134 9.70 4.57 -1.82
N GLN A 135 8.94 3.89 -0.96
CA GLN A 135 7.95 2.90 -1.43
C GLN A 135 6.78 3.57 -2.14
N GLN A 136 6.28 4.70 -1.62
CA GLN A 136 5.26 5.48 -2.32
C GLN A 136 5.82 6.09 -3.63
N ALA A 137 7.10 6.50 -3.66
CA ALA A 137 7.75 6.94 -4.89
C ALA A 137 7.93 5.80 -5.91
N LEU A 138 8.30 4.59 -5.47
CA LEU A 138 8.37 3.38 -6.29
C LEU A 138 7.01 3.07 -6.91
N PHE A 139 5.95 3.09 -6.11
CA PHE A 139 4.60 2.85 -6.60
C PHE A 139 4.16 3.93 -7.60
N ALA A 140 4.49 5.20 -7.34
CA ALA A 140 4.21 6.31 -8.27
C ALA A 140 4.96 6.16 -9.61
N ALA A 141 6.24 5.80 -9.57
CA ALA A 141 7.05 5.52 -10.76
C ALA A 141 6.50 4.31 -11.54
N GLY A 142 6.07 3.26 -10.83
CA GLY A 142 5.41 2.09 -11.40
C GLY A 142 4.11 2.45 -12.11
N LEU A 143 3.23 3.22 -11.47
CA LEU A 143 1.99 3.73 -12.10
C LEU A 143 2.30 4.55 -13.36
N ALA A 144 3.28 5.44 -13.28
CA ALA A 144 3.70 6.24 -14.43
C ALA A 144 4.21 5.37 -15.59
N ARG A 145 4.97 4.31 -15.30
CA ARG A 145 5.39 3.34 -16.31
C ARG A 145 4.20 2.61 -16.92
N GLN A 146 3.30 2.06 -16.11
CA GLN A 146 2.15 1.33 -16.62
C GLN A 146 1.25 2.23 -17.47
N LEU A 147 1.09 3.51 -17.11
CA LEU A 147 0.32 4.48 -17.89
C LEU A 147 0.95 4.83 -19.25
N ARG A 148 2.24 4.54 -19.50
CA ARG A 148 2.87 4.70 -20.82
C ARG A 148 2.56 3.55 -21.79
N ARG A 149 2.02 2.43 -21.30
CA ARG A 149 1.62 1.32 -22.14
C ARG A 149 0.54 1.75 -23.14
N THR A 150 0.63 1.27 -24.37
CA THR A 150 -0.36 1.53 -25.44
C THR A 150 -1.46 0.47 -25.49
N ASP A 151 -1.25 -0.69 -24.88
CA ASP A 151 -2.16 -1.85 -24.89
C ASP A 151 -3.28 -1.79 -23.83
N LEU A 152 -3.33 -0.76 -22.99
CA LEU A 152 -4.33 -0.65 -21.94
C LEU A 152 -5.71 -0.20 -22.48
N PRO A 153 -6.79 -0.92 -22.16
CA PRO A 153 -8.16 -0.44 -22.40
C PRO A 153 -8.40 0.93 -21.75
N VAL A 154 -9.27 1.74 -22.36
CA VAL A 154 -9.57 3.11 -21.89
C VAL A 154 -10.03 3.12 -20.43
N ALA A 155 -10.89 2.19 -20.04
CA ALA A 155 -11.38 2.08 -18.66
C ALA A 155 -10.24 1.81 -17.66
N VAL A 156 -9.34 0.86 -17.98
CA VAL A 156 -8.16 0.55 -17.15
C VAL A 156 -7.27 1.78 -17.02
N ARG A 157 -6.97 2.47 -18.13
CA ARG A 157 -6.17 3.70 -18.12
C ARG A 157 -6.79 4.78 -17.24
N SER A 158 -8.10 4.98 -17.31
CA SER A 158 -8.83 5.94 -16.46
C SER A 158 -8.74 5.58 -14.98
N SER A 159 -8.91 4.29 -14.63
CA SER A 159 -8.71 3.79 -13.27
C SER A 159 -7.29 4.04 -12.77
N LEU A 160 -6.27 3.78 -13.58
CA LEU A 160 -4.87 4.04 -13.21
C LEU A 160 -4.55 5.53 -13.05
N ARG A 161 -5.15 6.41 -13.87
CA ARG A 161 -5.02 7.87 -13.69
C ARG A 161 -5.67 8.34 -12.39
N ALA A 162 -6.82 7.77 -12.01
CA ALA A 162 -7.47 8.08 -10.74
C ALA A 162 -6.60 7.63 -9.55
N ALA A 163 -6.05 6.41 -9.63
CA ALA A 163 -5.07 5.89 -8.68
C ALA A 163 -3.83 6.80 -8.54
N GLN A 164 -3.26 7.23 -9.67
CA GLN A 164 -2.12 8.14 -9.67
C GLN A 164 -2.45 9.48 -8.99
N ARG A 165 -3.64 10.05 -9.22
CA ARG A 165 -4.10 11.24 -8.49
C ARG A 165 -4.21 11.00 -6.99
N THR A 166 -4.82 9.89 -6.58
CA THR A 166 -4.98 9.54 -5.16
C THR A 166 -3.63 9.44 -4.46
N LEU A 167 -2.67 8.74 -5.07
CA LEU A 167 -1.33 8.58 -4.50
C LEU A 167 -0.58 9.91 -4.42
N TRP A 168 -0.55 10.69 -5.51
CA TRP A 168 0.18 11.96 -5.51
C TRP A 168 -0.42 13.00 -4.57
N ARG A 169 -1.74 13.03 -4.37
CA ARG A 169 -2.35 13.89 -3.34
C ARG A 169 -1.84 13.54 -1.95
N ALA A 170 -1.71 12.25 -1.64
CA ALA A 170 -1.17 11.82 -0.35
C ALA A 170 0.31 12.18 -0.21
N ILE A 171 1.11 11.94 -1.26
CA ILE A 171 2.55 12.30 -1.28
C ILE A 171 2.75 13.80 -1.06
N GLU A 172 2.00 14.66 -1.74
CA GLU A 172 2.11 16.12 -1.59
C GLU A 172 1.61 16.59 -0.23
N ALA A 173 0.55 15.99 0.30
CA ALA A 173 0.08 16.29 1.67
C ALA A 173 1.15 15.97 2.74
N THR A 174 2.08 15.08 2.43
CA THR A 174 3.19 14.69 3.31
C THR A 174 4.54 15.26 2.86
N ARG A 175 4.56 16.29 2.01
CA ARG A 175 5.80 16.78 1.37
C ARG A 175 6.88 17.25 2.34
N SER A 176 6.50 17.73 3.54
CA SER A 176 7.46 18.06 4.60
C SER A 176 8.30 16.86 5.05
N MET A 177 7.80 15.64 4.83
CA MET A 177 8.48 14.37 5.15
C MET A 177 9.27 13.78 3.97
N ALA A 178 9.29 14.45 2.82
CA ALA A 178 9.86 13.90 1.58
C ALA A 178 11.33 13.47 1.73
N ASN A 179 12.09 14.13 2.62
CA ASN A 179 13.50 13.87 2.89
C ASN A 179 13.74 12.99 4.13
N THR A 180 12.69 12.36 4.68
CA THR A 180 12.81 11.38 5.76
C THR A 180 12.73 9.97 5.19
N GLU A 181 13.37 9.02 5.86
CA GLU A 181 13.30 7.61 5.47
C GLU A 181 11.85 7.10 5.55
N LEU A 182 11.28 7.21 6.75
CA LEU A 182 9.93 6.78 7.05
C LEU A 182 9.29 7.60 8.18
N TRP A 183 7.98 7.48 8.31
CA TRP A 183 7.21 8.07 9.40
C TRP A 183 6.05 7.18 9.81
N SER A 184 5.61 7.38 11.06
CA SER A 184 4.39 6.80 11.60
C SER A 184 3.23 7.79 11.50
N TRP A 185 2.08 7.42 12.05
CA TRP A 185 0.89 8.24 12.08
C TRP A 185 0.03 7.96 13.31
N THR A 186 -0.67 8.97 13.79
CA THR A 186 -1.76 8.82 14.76
C THR A 186 -3.07 9.24 14.13
N TYR A 187 -4.19 8.82 14.72
CA TYR A 187 -5.51 9.26 14.29
C TYR A 187 -6.24 9.88 15.48
N SER A 188 -6.57 11.17 15.35
CA SER A 188 -7.29 11.92 16.38
C SER A 188 -7.99 13.13 15.75
N GLY A 189 -9.09 13.59 16.34
CA GLY A 189 -9.85 14.72 15.81
C GLY A 189 -10.37 14.51 14.38
N GLY A 190 -10.65 13.26 13.99
CA GLY A 190 -11.19 12.94 12.67
C GLY A 190 -10.18 12.96 11.51
N ARG A 191 -8.87 13.01 11.79
CA ARG A 191 -7.82 13.02 10.76
C ARG A 191 -6.57 12.25 11.18
N TYR A 192 -5.77 11.91 10.19
CA TYR A 192 -4.42 11.38 10.39
C TYR A 192 -3.45 12.52 10.72
N HIS A 193 -2.51 12.25 11.62
CA HIS A 193 -1.40 13.15 11.95
C HIS A 193 -0.09 12.41 11.77
N ILE A 194 0.82 13.00 11.01
CA ILE A 194 2.17 12.47 10.79
C ILE A 194 2.93 12.46 12.12
N ARG A 195 3.68 11.38 12.38
CA ARG A 195 4.58 11.25 13.53
C ARG A 195 5.96 10.84 13.06
N PRO A 196 7.05 11.49 13.53
CA PRO A 196 8.39 10.95 13.33
C PRO A 196 8.47 9.53 13.89
N PHE A 197 9.01 8.60 13.10
CA PHE A 197 9.24 7.24 13.57
C PHE A 197 10.49 7.19 14.46
N GLY A 198 10.47 6.36 15.51
CA GLY A 198 11.57 6.26 16.48
C GLY A 198 11.48 7.27 17.63
N SER A 199 10.40 8.07 17.68
CA SER A 199 10.21 9.10 18.72
C SER A 199 9.36 8.62 19.90
N GLU A 200 8.63 7.52 19.74
CA GLU A 200 7.90 6.85 20.84
C GLU A 200 8.70 5.64 21.36
N SER A 201 8.62 5.36 22.66
CA SER A 201 9.34 4.24 23.29
C SER A 201 8.92 2.86 22.76
N SER A 202 7.80 2.79 22.04
CA SER A 202 7.30 1.57 21.38
C SER A 202 7.77 1.42 19.93
N ASP A 203 8.41 2.44 19.36
CA ASP A 203 8.95 2.37 18.00
C ASP A 203 10.23 1.54 17.97
N ALA A 204 10.46 0.81 16.88
CA ALA A 204 11.75 0.17 16.65
C ALA A 204 12.88 1.22 16.52
N THR A 205 14.06 0.93 17.08
CA THR A 205 15.16 1.89 17.31
C THR A 205 15.99 2.25 16.08
N GLU A 206 15.52 1.99 14.86
CA GLU A 206 16.35 1.97 13.64
C GLU A 206 15.93 3.00 12.56
N ALA A 207 15.32 4.12 12.92
CA ALA A 207 15.12 5.21 11.94
C ALA A 207 16.35 6.11 11.86
N ASP A 208 16.95 6.19 10.68
CA ASP A 208 18.00 7.17 10.38
C ASP A 208 17.39 8.46 9.81
N ALA A 209 17.95 9.61 10.19
CA ALA A 209 17.47 10.90 9.73
C ALA A 209 17.60 11.11 8.20
N ALA A 210 18.50 10.38 7.54
CA ALA A 210 18.67 10.40 6.09
C ALA A 210 19.39 9.14 5.58
N GLN A 211 18.69 8.31 4.81
CA GLN A 211 19.29 7.25 3.97
C GLN A 211 19.13 7.60 2.47
N LEU A 212 19.85 6.95 1.55
CA LEU A 212 19.85 7.27 0.10
C LEU A 212 18.43 7.31 -0.51
N TRP A 213 17.52 6.47 -0.02
CA TRP A 213 16.12 6.44 -0.42
C TRP A 213 15.30 7.66 0.03
N SER A 214 15.86 8.55 0.85
CA SER A 214 15.23 9.81 1.27
C SER A 214 15.27 10.88 0.17
N THR A 215 16.00 10.67 -0.93
CA THR A 215 16.12 11.66 -2.02
C THR A 215 15.35 11.28 -3.29
N VAL A 216 14.45 10.29 -3.23
CA VAL A 216 13.71 9.77 -4.40
C VAL A 216 12.93 10.85 -5.17
N TYR A 217 12.45 11.88 -4.48
CA TYR A 217 11.67 12.96 -5.08
C TYR A 217 12.51 13.98 -5.85
N LEU A 218 13.83 13.83 -5.90
CA LEU A 218 14.65 14.52 -6.90
C LEU A 218 14.35 14.01 -8.31
N ALA A 219 14.10 12.70 -8.46
CA ALA A 219 13.86 12.04 -9.75
C ALA A 219 12.37 11.73 -10.01
N VAL A 220 11.61 11.39 -8.98
CA VAL A 220 10.18 11.04 -9.12
C VAL A 220 9.33 12.29 -8.92
N LYS A 221 8.59 12.69 -9.95
CA LYS A 221 7.77 13.91 -9.97
C LYS A 221 6.31 13.61 -10.32
N PRO A 222 5.34 14.42 -9.84
CA PRO A 222 3.97 14.31 -10.29
C PRO A 222 3.87 14.58 -11.81
N PRO A 223 2.94 13.94 -12.51
CA PRO A 223 2.58 14.30 -13.88
C PRO A 223 2.23 15.79 -14.00
N PRO A 224 2.56 16.45 -15.12
CA PRO A 224 2.14 17.83 -15.38
C PRO A 224 0.63 17.99 -15.23
N GLY A 225 0.20 19.04 -14.52
CA GLY A 225 -1.22 19.37 -14.32
C GLY A 225 -2.00 18.41 -13.41
N LEU A 226 -1.34 17.52 -12.66
CA LEU A 226 -2.05 16.59 -11.76
C LEU A 226 -2.58 17.27 -10.47
N LEU A 227 -1.92 18.35 -10.05
CA LEU A 227 -2.12 19.00 -8.76
C LEU A 227 -2.74 20.42 -8.87
N HIS A 228 -3.09 20.83 -10.08
CA HIS A 228 -3.70 22.13 -10.40
C HIS A 228 -5.01 21.91 -11.14
#